data_AF-A0A0U2WMW5-F1
#
_entry.id   AF-A0A0U2WMW5-F1
#
_cell.length_a   1.000
_cell.length_b   1.000
_cell.length_c   1.000
_cell.angle_alpha   90.00
_cell.angle_beta   90.00
_cell.angle_gamma   90.00
#
_symmetry.space_group_name_H-M   'P 1'
#
loop_
_entity.id
_entity.type
_entity.pdbx_description
1 polymer ?
#
loop_
_entity_poly.entity_id
_entity_poly.type
_entity_poly.pdbx_seq_one_letter_code
_entity_poly.pdbx_strand_id
1 'polypeptide(L)'
;MSQSVKKLILFTLSACPMGRSMNTVIGELLACKKELAYEVVYVDVDHETTNRYRIKMNPTTLFLDDSGVELYRIEGFKETEEVWNLSRQIEEGSLRSEAPREENRETTENYTIYLFQNGNAVPVETTVINKTSVKAPRITTIQQLLRTRPEGFDNPFPADTSLERVSFHHDSCVVTLRSTNEVSMEETDRMKTLLNRTLAAYGITDIKLEWTISR
;
A
#
# COMPACT_ATOMS: atom_id res chain seq x y z
N MET A 1 8.08 -27.20 -23.67
CA MET A 1 8.42 -25.85 -24.16
C MET A 1 8.86 -25.05 -22.95
N SER A 2 10.08 -24.52 -22.96
CA SER A 2 10.58 -23.60 -21.93
C SER A 2 9.77 -22.30 -22.01
N GLN A 3 9.20 -21.88 -20.89
CA GLN A 3 8.63 -20.54 -20.78
C GLN A 3 9.77 -19.58 -20.41
N SER A 4 9.73 -18.32 -20.85
CA SER A 4 10.75 -17.33 -20.49
C SER A 4 10.06 -16.20 -19.75
N VAL A 5 10.54 -15.91 -18.53
CA VAL A 5 10.07 -14.72 -17.81
C VAL A 5 10.67 -13.50 -18.51
N LYS A 6 9.81 -12.62 -19.01
CA LYS A 6 10.20 -11.40 -19.73
C LYS A 6 9.86 -10.12 -18.99
N LYS A 7 8.88 -10.16 -18.10
CA LYS A 7 8.47 -9.00 -17.31
C LYS A 7 8.10 -9.39 -15.89
N LEU A 8 8.45 -8.52 -14.95
CA LEU A 8 7.93 -8.53 -13.59
C LEU A 8 7.02 -7.31 -13.38
N ILE A 9 5.92 -7.52 -12.65
CA ILE A 9 5.07 -6.44 -12.17
C ILE A 9 4.94 -6.56 -10.66
N LEU A 10 5.33 -5.53 -9.91
CA LEU A 10 5.04 -5.43 -8.48
C LEU A 10 3.77 -4.60 -8.26
N PHE A 11 2.73 -5.23 -7.75
CA PHE A 11 1.54 -4.57 -7.24
C PHE A 11 1.73 -4.26 -5.76
N THR A 12 1.64 -2.98 -5.40
CA THR A 12 1.73 -2.55 -4.01
C THR A 12 0.90 -1.29 -3.77
N LEU A 13 0.52 -1.00 -2.53
CA LEU A 13 0.06 0.34 -2.17
C LEU A 13 1.24 1.32 -2.14
N SER A 14 0.97 2.56 -2.52
CA SER A 14 1.95 3.67 -2.51
C SER A 14 2.72 3.78 -1.19
N ALA A 15 2.01 3.73 -0.07
CA ALA A 15 2.60 3.88 1.26
C ALA A 15 3.10 2.56 1.89
N CYS A 16 2.96 1.40 1.23
CA CYS A 16 3.22 0.08 1.85
C CYS A 16 4.71 -0.20 2.09
N PRO A 17 5.11 -0.55 3.34
CA PRO A 17 6.50 -0.90 3.64
C PRO A 17 6.94 -2.20 2.99
N MET A 18 6.10 -3.23 3.03
CA MET A 18 6.42 -4.54 2.47
C MET A 18 6.61 -4.47 0.95
N GLY A 19 5.82 -3.65 0.25
CA GLY A 19 6.03 -3.39 -1.18
C GLY A 19 7.37 -2.71 -1.48
N ARG A 20 7.82 -1.77 -0.63
CA ARG A 20 9.16 -1.17 -0.78
C ARG A 20 10.27 -2.20 -0.58
N SER A 21 10.17 -3.07 0.42
CA SER A 21 11.13 -4.16 0.62
C SER A 21 11.15 -5.12 -0.59
N MET A 22 9.98 -5.49 -1.09
CA MET A 22 9.86 -6.33 -2.29
C MET A 22 10.46 -5.66 -3.53
N ASN A 23 10.30 -4.33 -3.67
CA ASN A 23 10.91 -3.57 -4.76
C ASN A 23 12.45 -3.63 -4.71
N THR A 24 13.05 -3.58 -3.51
CA THR A 24 14.50 -3.78 -3.34
C THR A 24 14.92 -5.17 -3.78
N VAL A 25 14.21 -6.21 -3.33
CA VAL A 25 14.47 -7.61 -3.72
C VAL A 25 14.42 -7.79 -5.23
N ILE A 26 13.41 -7.22 -5.90
CA ILE A 26 13.31 -7.27 -7.36
C ILE A 26 14.46 -6.50 -8.03
N GLY A 27 14.88 -5.37 -7.46
CA GLY A 27 16.05 -4.63 -7.93
C GLY A 27 17.33 -5.47 -7.94
N GLU A 28 17.55 -6.28 -6.92
CA GLU A 28 18.69 -7.22 -6.84
C GLU A 28 18.61 -8.30 -7.93
N LEU A 29 17.41 -8.84 -8.18
CA LEU A 29 17.18 -9.79 -9.28
C LEU A 29 17.48 -9.15 -10.66
N LEU A 30 17.05 -7.92 -10.89
CA LEU A 30 17.27 -7.19 -12.15
C LEU A 30 18.75 -6.88 -12.39
N ALA A 31 19.53 -6.65 -11.33
CA ALA A 31 20.98 -6.47 -11.46
C ALA A 31 21.66 -7.71 -12.07
N CYS A 32 21.10 -8.89 -11.85
CA CYS A 32 21.58 -10.17 -12.35
C CYS A 32 20.94 -10.59 -13.69
N LYS A 33 19.70 -10.17 -13.99
CA LYS A 33 18.98 -10.45 -15.25
C LYS A 33 18.66 -9.16 -16.03
N LYS A 34 19.61 -8.72 -16.86
CA LYS A 34 19.54 -7.43 -17.59
C LYS A 34 18.42 -7.28 -18.63
N GLU A 35 17.82 -8.38 -19.10
CA GLU A 35 16.77 -8.36 -20.13
C GLU A 35 15.35 -8.39 -19.56
N LEU A 36 15.20 -8.38 -18.24
CA LEU A 36 13.91 -8.48 -17.58
C LEU A 36 13.27 -7.10 -17.43
N ALA A 37 12.12 -6.89 -18.05
CA ALA A 37 11.34 -5.66 -17.86
C ALA A 37 10.74 -5.63 -16.46
N TYR A 38 10.62 -4.44 -15.86
CA TYR A 38 10.04 -4.27 -14.54
C TYR A 38 9.19 -3.02 -14.45
N GLU A 39 8.03 -3.15 -13.79
CA GLU A 39 7.18 -2.01 -13.42
C GLU A 39 6.57 -2.18 -12.03
N VAL A 40 6.24 -1.06 -11.40
CA VAL A 40 5.50 -1.01 -10.15
C VAL A 40 4.12 -0.44 -10.44
N VAL A 41 3.07 -1.15 -10.01
CA VAL A 41 1.68 -0.71 -10.11
C VAL A 41 1.18 -0.40 -8.71
N TYR A 42 0.78 0.87 -8.50
CA TYR A 42 0.20 1.29 -7.24
C TYR A 42 -1.30 0.96 -7.20
N VAL A 43 -1.69 -0.02 -6.38
CA VAL A 43 -3.06 -0.57 -6.36
C VAL A 43 -4.11 0.44 -5.89
N ASP A 44 -3.69 1.48 -5.17
CA ASP A 44 -4.55 2.60 -4.76
C ASP A 44 -4.73 3.66 -5.86
N VAL A 45 -3.95 3.60 -6.95
CA VAL A 45 -3.96 4.57 -8.06
C VAL A 45 -4.46 3.94 -9.36
N ASP A 46 -3.90 2.79 -9.77
CA ASP A 46 -4.23 2.11 -11.02
C ASP A 46 -5.11 0.87 -10.75
N HIS A 47 -6.41 1.13 -10.58
CA HIS A 47 -7.41 0.09 -10.31
C HIS A 47 -7.66 -0.78 -11.54
N GLU A 48 -7.52 -0.23 -12.75
CA GLU A 48 -7.77 -0.94 -14.00
C GLU A 48 -6.75 -2.07 -14.19
N THR A 49 -5.46 -1.77 -14.10
CA THR A 49 -4.40 -2.78 -14.19
C THR A 49 -4.49 -3.79 -13.04
N THR A 50 -4.78 -3.32 -11.83
CA THR A 50 -4.97 -4.19 -10.65
C THR A 50 -6.12 -5.19 -10.85
N ASN A 51 -7.23 -4.74 -11.44
CA ASN A 51 -8.40 -5.59 -11.72
C ASN A 51 -8.16 -6.52 -12.91
N ARG A 52 -7.47 -6.06 -13.96
CA ARG A 52 -7.05 -6.89 -15.11
C ARG A 52 -6.32 -8.15 -14.67
N TYR A 53 -5.38 -8.01 -13.73
CA TYR A 53 -4.62 -9.15 -13.20
C TYR A 53 -5.24 -9.82 -11.97
N ARG A 54 -6.47 -9.42 -11.58
CA ARG A 54 -7.22 -10.03 -10.47
C ARG A 54 -6.38 -10.10 -9.18
N ILE A 55 -5.71 -9.00 -8.84
CA ILE A 55 -4.88 -8.91 -7.64
C ILE A 55 -5.78 -8.84 -6.41
N LYS A 56 -5.52 -9.72 -5.44
CA LYS A 56 -6.28 -9.86 -4.20
C LYS A 56 -5.49 -9.47 -2.95
N MET A 57 -4.17 -9.58 -3.01
CA MET A 57 -3.28 -9.36 -1.86
C MET A 57 -2.21 -8.30 -2.16
N ASN A 58 -1.74 -7.65 -1.09
CA ASN A 58 -0.72 -6.62 -1.16
C ASN A 58 0.47 -6.98 -0.24
N PRO A 59 1.72 -6.92 -0.72
CA PRO A 59 2.10 -6.77 -2.13
C PRO A 59 1.88 -8.07 -2.92
N THR A 60 1.87 -7.98 -4.25
CA THR A 60 1.86 -9.15 -5.15
C THR A 60 2.86 -8.91 -6.28
N THR A 61 3.73 -9.88 -6.59
CA THR A 61 4.65 -9.80 -7.73
C THR A 61 4.23 -10.81 -8.80
N LEU A 62 4.01 -10.36 -10.04
CA LEU A 62 3.72 -11.23 -11.18
C LEU A 62 4.97 -11.50 -12.01
N PHE A 63 5.08 -12.71 -12.51
CA PHE A 63 6.03 -13.14 -13.53
C PHE A 63 5.26 -13.32 -14.83
N LEU A 64 5.62 -12.58 -15.87
CA LEU A 64 4.93 -12.58 -17.15
C LEU A 64 5.86 -12.99 -18.30
N ASP A 65 5.26 -13.53 -19.36
CA ASP A 65 5.92 -13.69 -20.65
C ASP A 65 5.92 -12.40 -21.49
N ASP A 66 6.37 -12.49 -22.74
CA ASP A 66 6.44 -11.38 -23.69
C ASP A 66 5.05 -10.86 -24.12
N SER A 67 4.03 -11.72 -24.09
CA SER A 67 2.65 -11.38 -24.40
C SER A 67 1.90 -10.74 -23.22
N GLY A 68 2.54 -10.68 -22.06
CA GLY A 68 1.93 -10.18 -20.83
C GLY A 68 1.03 -11.21 -20.13
N VAL A 69 1.11 -12.48 -20.53
CA VAL A 69 0.40 -13.57 -19.86
C VAL A 69 1.14 -13.94 -18.59
N GLU A 70 0.38 -14.16 -17.52
CA GLU A 70 0.93 -14.57 -16.24
C GLU A 70 1.45 -16.00 -16.28
N LEU A 71 2.74 -16.12 -15.97
CA LEU A 71 3.43 -17.39 -15.78
C LEU A 71 3.36 -17.85 -14.33
N TYR A 72 3.43 -16.93 -13.37
CA TYR A 72 3.36 -17.20 -11.94
C TYR A 72 3.17 -15.92 -11.14
N ARG A 73 2.83 -16.03 -9.85
CA ARG A 73 2.80 -14.89 -8.93
C ARG A 73 3.26 -15.24 -7.52
N ILE A 74 3.83 -14.25 -6.86
CA ILE A 74 4.14 -14.26 -5.43
C ILE A 74 3.15 -13.35 -4.74
N GLU A 75 2.45 -13.86 -3.73
CA GLU A 75 1.62 -13.05 -2.85
C GLU A 75 2.35 -12.84 -1.52
N GLY A 76 2.46 -11.59 -1.09
CA GLY A 76 3.25 -11.21 0.06
C GLY A 76 4.74 -11.01 -0.26
N PHE A 77 5.57 -11.18 0.75
CA PHE A 77 7.01 -10.95 0.67
C PHE A 77 7.79 -12.25 0.51
N LYS A 78 8.84 -12.20 -0.29
CA LYS A 78 9.82 -13.26 -0.50
C LYS A 78 11.22 -12.66 -0.57
N GLU A 79 12.18 -13.37 0.02
CA GLU A 79 13.59 -12.97 0.00
C GLU A 79 14.20 -13.20 -1.38
N THR A 80 15.31 -12.51 -1.68
CA THR A 80 15.96 -12.52 -2.99
C THR A 80 16.27 -13.92 -3.54
N GLU A 81 16.80 -14.81 -2.70
CA GLU A 81 17.10 -16.19 -3.11
C GLU A 81 15.83 -16.96 -3.49
N GLU A 82 14.72 -16.77 -2.76
CA GLU A 82 13.45 -17.40 -3.07
C GLU A 82 12.90 -16.91 -4.41
N VAL A 83 12.92 -15.59 -4.66
CA VAL A 83 12.46 -14.99 -5.92
C VAL A 83 13.30 -15.49 -7.10
N TRP A 84 14.63 -15.58 -6.91
CA TRP A 84 15.54 -16.13 -7.93
C TRP A 84 15.21 -17.58 -8.26
N ASN A 85 15.03 -18.42 -7.23
CA ASN A 85 14.71 -19.83 -7.38
C ASN A 85 13.34 -20.04 -8.06
N LEU A 86 12.35 -19.19 -7.76
CA LEU A 86 11.05 -19.21 -8.43
C LEU A 86 11.19 -18.85 -9.90
N SER A 87 11.94 -17.79 -10.25
CA SER A 87 12.18 -17.40 -11.64
C SER A 87 12.77 -18.56 -12.44
N ARG A 88 13.77 -19.26 -11.90
CA ARG A 88 14.38 -20.42 -12.57
C ARG A 88 13.39 -21.57 -12.76
N GLN A 89 12.62 -21.91 -11.72
CA GLN A 89 11.63 -22.99 -11.79
C GLN A 89 10.52 -22.71 -12.83
N ILE A 90 10.11 -21.45 -12.96
CA ILE A 90 9.17 -21.03 -14.01
C ILE A 90 9.79 -21.24 -15.39
N GLU A 91 11.05 -20.86 -15.58
CA GLU A 91 11.75 -20.99 -16.87
C GLU A 91 11.98 -22.45 -17.28
N GLU A 92 12.27 -23.31 -16.29
CA GLU A 92 12.36 -24.76 -16.43
C GLU A 92 10.99 -25.42 -16.67
N GLY A 93 9.89 -24.66 -16.48
CA GLY A 93 8.52 -25.13 -16.66
C GLY A 93 8.01 -26.03 -15.52
N SER A 94 8.71 -26.08 -14.39
CA SER A 94 8.34 -26.84 -13.19
C SER A 94 7.31 -26.10 -12.32
N LEU A 95 7.19 -24.78 -12.47
CA LEU A 95 6.13 -23.96 -11.89
C LEU A 95 5.30 -23.29 -12.98
N ARG A 96 3.99 -23.20 -12.75
CA ARG A 96 3.02 -22.50 -13.61
C ARG A 96 1.95 -21.84 -12.75
N SER A 97 1.33 -20.80 -13.29
CA SER A 97 0.21 -20.14 -12.65
C SER A 97 -0.97 -21.10 -12.51
N GLU A 98 -1.74 -20.89 -11.46
CA GLU A 98 -2.88 -21.70 -11.11
C GLU A 98 -4.09 -21.45 -12.04
N ALA A 99 -5.16 -22.20 -11.80
CA ALA A 99 -6.43 -22.11 -12.49
C ALA A 99 -7.00 -20.66 -12.53
N PRO A 100 -8.00 -20.39 -13.40
CA PRO A 100 -8.59 -19.06 -13.55
C PRO A 100 -9.04 -18.47 -12.21
N ARG A 101 -8.53 -17.28 -11.88
CA ARG A 101 -8.85 -16.59 -10.62
C ARG A 101 -10.18 -15.85 -10.70
N GLU A 102 -10.87 -15.67 -9.58
CA GLU A 102 -12.10 -14.87 -9.57
C GLU A 102 -11.83 -13.38 -9.85
N GLU A 103 -12.77 -12.74 -10.56
CA GLU A 103 -12.72 -11.30 -10.81
C GLU A 103 -12.76 -10.48 -9.53
N ASN A 104 -12.19 -9.27 -9.59
CA ASN A 104 -12.29 -8.33 -8.48
C ASN A 104 -13.71 -7.79 -8.39
N ARG A 105 -14.20 -7.69 -7.15
CA ARG A 105 -15.49 -7.09 -6.84
C ARG A 105 -15.26 -5.81 -6.07
N GLU A 106 -15.97 -4.77 -6.47
CA GLU A 106 -16.04 -3.54 -5.70
C GLU A 106 -16.72 -3.83 -4.35
N THR A 107 -16.17 -3.26 -3.28
CA THR A 107 -16.75 -3.37 -1.94
C THR A 107 -16.86 -2.03 -1.27
N THR A 108 -17.95 -1.82 -0.53
CA THR A 108 -18.10 -0.69 0.38
C THR A 108 -17.54 -1.07 1.75
N GLU A 109 -16.64 -0.24 2.27
CA GLU A 109 -15.93 -0.46 3.53
C GLU A 109 -16.20 0.72 4.47
N ASN A 110 -16.48 0.42 5.74
CA ASN A 110 -16.71 1.43 6.77
C ASN A 110 -15.51 1.50 7.71
N TYR A 111 -15.12 2.73 8.06
CA TYR A 111 -13.96 3.05 8.86
C TYR A 111 -14.30 4.08 9.91
N THR A 112 -13.75 3.94 11.11
CA THR A 112 -13.86 4.94 12.17
C THR A 112 -12.57 5.75 12.22
N ILE A 113 -12.68 7.06 12.04
CA ILE A 113 -11.60 8.02 12.27
C ILE A 113 -11.95 8.89 13.48
N TYR A 114 -10.99 9.61 14.03
CA TYR A 114 -11.23 10.58 15.08
C TYR A 114 -10.96 12.00 14.59
N LEU A 115 -11.87 12.92 14.90
CA LEU A 115 -11.75 14.35 14.62
C LEU A 115 -12.01 15.17 15.89
N PHE A 116 -11.60 16.43 15.92
CA PHE A 116 -11.92 17.30 17.05
C PHE A 116 -13.32 17.89 16.91
N GLN A 117 -14.08 17.87 18.00
CA GLN A 117 -15.32 18.62 18.14
C GLN A 117 -15.33 19.25 19.53
N ASN A 118 -15.49 20.58 19.60
CA ASN A 118 -15.44 21.33 20.86
C ASN A 118 -14.17 21.00 21.69
N GLY A 119 -13.01 20.88 21.04
CA GLY A 119 -11.73 20.56 21.67
C GLY A 119 -11.50 19.09 22.03
N ASN A 120 -12.48 18.20 21.84
CA ASN A 120 -12.37 16.78 22.19
C ASN A 120 -12.27 15.90 20.95
N ALA A 121 -11.40 14.88 20.99
CA ALA A 121 -11.32 13.89 19.93
C ALA A 121 -12.53 12.93 19.99
N VAL A 122 -13.35 12.93 18.96
CA VAL A 122 -14.60 12.14 18.86
C VAL A 122 -14.58 11.24 17.63
N PRO A 123 -15.17 10.03 17.71
CA PRO A 123 -15.21 9.10 16.57
C PRO A 123 -16.18 9.60 15.50
N VAL A 124 -15.80 9.43 14.24
CA VAL A 124 -16.58 9.74 13.05
C VAL A 124 -16.51 8.54 12.10
N GLU A 125 -17.66 8.05 11.67
CA GLU A 125 -17.74 6.98 10.67
C GLU A 125 -17.55 7.56 9.26
N THR A 126 -16.75 6.86 8.47
CA THR A 126 -16.44 7.19 7.07
C THR A 126 -16.64 5.95 6.21
N THR A 127 -17.04 6.16 4.96
CA THR A 127 -17.30 5.08 4.01
C THR A 127 -16.39 5.23 2.81
N VAL A 128 -15.80 4.12 2.37
CA VAL A 128 -14.91 4.05 1.20
C VAL A 128 -15.46 3.03 0.21
N ILE A 129 -15.48 3.40 -1.06
CA ILE A 129 -15.73 2.47 -2.16
C ILE A 129 -14.36 1.94 -2.61
N ASN A 130 -14.05 0.70 -2.26
CA ASN A 130 -12.85 0.00 -2.72
C ASN A 130 -13.13 -0.64 -4.07
N LYS A 131 -12.55 -0.07 -5.13
CA LYS A 131 -12.71 -0.53 -6.52
C LYS A 131 -11.90 -1.80 -6.86
N THR A 132 -11.13 -2.30 -5.90
CA THR A 132 -10.32 -3.51 -6.04
C THR A 132 -10.69 -4.51 -4.94
N SER A 133 -10.14 -5.72 -4.99
CA SER A 133 -10.28 -6.66 -3.88
C SER A 133 -9.15 -6.57 -2.85
N VAL A 134 -8.19 -5.67 -3.05
CA VAL A 134 -7.04 -5.49 -2.16
C VAL A 134 -7.47 -4.62 -0.97
N LYS A 135 -7.31 -5.15 0.25
CA LYS A 135 -7.65 -4.43 1.48
C LYS A 135 -6.39 -4.05 2.27
N ALA A 136 -6.33 -2.82 2.74
CA ALA A 136 -5.27 -2.34 3.63
C ALA A 136 -5.81 -1.35 4.66
N PRO A 137 -6.61 -1.85 5.63
CA PRO A 137 -7.42 -1.03 6.50
C PRO A 137 -6.62 0.04 7.23
N ARG A 138 -5.41 -0.28 7.73
CA ARG A 138 -4.56 0.69 8.43
C ARG A 138 -4.16 1.88 7.57
N ILE A 139 -3.80 1.65 6.31
CA ILE A 139 -3.39 2.72 5.38
C ILE A 139 -4.64 3.51 4.93
N THR A 140 -5.72 2.81 4.60
CA THR A 140 -6.99 3.42 4.19
C THR A 140 -7.55 4.33 5.27
N THR A 141 -7.55 3.92 6.54
CA THR A 141 -8.02 4.75 7.66
C THR A 141 -7.19 6.03 7.82
N ILE A 142 -5.86 5.95 7.66
CA ILE A 142 -5.01 7.16 7.67
C ILE A 142 -5.41 8.09 6.52
N GLN A 143 -5.59 7.56 5.30
CA GLN A 143 -6.02 8.35 4.15
C GLN A 143 -7.41 8.98 4.38
N GLN A 144 -8.34 8.27 5.02
CA GLN A 144 -9.65 8.84 5.40
C GLN A 144 -9.49 9.96 6.42
N LEU A 145 -8.67 9.78 7.46
CA LEU A 145 -8.38 10.82 8.44
C LEU A 145 -7.80 12.07 7.77
N LEU A 146 -6.87 11.91 6.83
CA LEU A 146 -6.26 13.05 6.13
C LEU A 146 -7.26 13.82 5.26
N ARG A 147 -8.30 13.18 4.71
CA ARG A 147 -9.22 13.76 3.73
C ARG A 147 -10.55 14.26 4.30
N THR A 148 -11.01 13.66 5.39
CA THR A 148 -12.38 13.90 5.91
C THR A 148 -12.48 15.26 6.60
N ARG A 149 -13.45 16.10 6.18
CA ARG A 149 -13.72 17.44 6.72
C ARG A 149 -15.25 17.69 6.85
N PRO A 150 -15.96 16.98 7.75
CA PRO A 150 -17.39 17.17 7.93
C PRO A 150 -17.67 18.48 8.67
N GLU A 151 -18.82 19.09 8.40
CA GLU A 151 -19.25 20.33 9.05
C GLU A 151 -19.33 20.16 10.57
N GLY A 152 -18.82 21.15 11.33
CA GLY A 152 -18.81 21.12 12.79
C GLY A 152 -17.69 20.30 13.42
N PHE A 153 -16.76 19.76 12.62
CA PHE A 153 -15.56 19.07 13.10
C PHE A 153 -14.30 19.80 12.63
N ASP A 154 -13.29 19.79 13.49
CA ASP A 154 -11.96 20.30 13.19
C ASP A 154 -11.00 19.13 12.92
N ASN A 155 -10.27 19.28 11.82
CA ASN A 155 -9.25 18.34 11.39
C ASN A 155 -7.94 19.12 11.23
N PRO A 156 -6.96 18.91 12.13
CA PRO A 156 -5.73 19.68 12.18
C PRO A 156 -4.80 19.40 10.99
N PHE A 157 -5.02 18.33 10.21
CA PHE A 157 -4.20 18.08 9.03
C PHE A 157 -4.47 19.15 7.95
N PRO A 158 -3.43 19.83 7.42
CA PRO A 158 -3.59 20.72 6.27
C PRO A 158 -4.29 20.02 5.11
N ALA A 159 -5.15 20.72 4.37
CA ALA A 159 -5.97 20.11 3.31
C ALA A 159 -5.14 19.54 2.15
N ASP A 160 -3.93 20.06 1.94
CA ASP A 160 -2.96 19.59 0.95
C ASP A 160 -2.10 18.42 1.44
N THR A 161 -2.29 17.97 2.68
CA THR A 161 -1.51 16.89 3.26
C THR A 161 -1.78 15.56 2.55
N SER A 162 -0.72 14.86 2.17
CA SER A 162 -0.77 13.54 1.57
C SER A 162 0.07 12.53 2.35
N LEU A 163 -0.36 11.27 2.31
CA LEU A 163 0.35 10.15 2.92
C LEU A 163 1.46 9.69 1.99
N GLU A 164 2.71 9.94 2.38
CA GLU A 164 3.87 9.53 1.58
C GLU A 164 4.33 8.13 1.97
N ARG A 165 4.40 7.85 3.27
CA ARG A 165 4.91 6.57 3.76
C ARG A 165 4.30 6.19 5.08
N VAL A 166 4.09 4.89 5.26
CA VAL A 166 3.82 4.29 6.56
C VAL A 166 4.79 3.13 6.79
N SER A 167 5.25 3.01 8.04
CA SER A 167 6.00 1.86 8.53
C SER A 167 5.37 1.39 9.83
N PHE A 168 5.05 0.10 9.92
CA PHE A 168 4.49 -0.51 11.12
C PHE A 168 5.52 -1.46 11.75
N HIS A 169 5.73 -1.33 13.05
CA HIS A 169 6.62 -2.19 13.83
C HIS A 169 5.90 -2.59 15.12
N HIS A 170 5.30 -3.79 15.11
CA HIS A 170 4.42 -4.27 16.18
C HIS A 170 3.29 -3.29 16.51
N ASP A 171 3.36 -2.66 17.68
CA ASP A 171 2.41 -1.67 18.21
C ASP A 171 2.83 -0.22 17.93
N SER A 172 3.97 -0.01 17.28
CA SER A 172 4.46 1.31 16.88
C SER A 172 4.31 1.56 15.37
N CYS A 173 4.19 2.83 15.00
CA CYS A 173 4.06 3.25 13.61
C CYS A 173 4.80 4.56 13.34
N VAL A 174 5.48 4.64 12.20
CA VAL A 174 6.00 5.88 11.63
C VAL A 174 5.11 6.28 10.45
N VAL A 175 4.48 7.44 10.55
CA VAL A 175 3.67 8.04 9.48
C VAL A 175 4.46 9.21 8.92
N THR A 176 4.88 9.12 7.66
CA THR A 176 5.52 10.21 6.95
C THR A 176 4.51 10.90 6.05
N LEU A 177 4.31 12.19 6.28
CA LEU A 177 3.37 13.03 5.56
C LEU A 177 4.11 14.05 4.70
N ARG A 178 3.44 14.48 3.63
CA ARG A 178 3.89 15.54 2.75
C ARG A 178 2.87 16.67 2.76
N SER A 179 3.36 17.89 2.95
CA SER A 179 2.58 19.13 2.92
C SER A 179 3.42 20.24 2.30
N THR A 180 2.76 21.21 1.67
CA THR A 180 3.36 22.46 1.21
C THR A 180 3.43 23.51 2.32
N ASN A 181 2.58 23.39 3.33
CA ASN A 181 2.53 24.26 4.49
C ASN A 181 3.45 23.76 5.60
N GLU A 182 4.18 24.69 6.23
CA GLU A 182 4.83 24.42 7.52
C GLU A 182 3.77 24.17 8.59
N VAL A 183 4.08 23.26 9.51
CA VAL A 183 3.17 22.83 10.56
C VAL A 183 3.83 23.10 11.90
N SER A 184 3.10 23.78 12.79
CA SER A 184 3.59 24.08 14.13
C SER A 184 3.71 22.81 14.98
N MET A 185 4.46 22.91 16.08
CA MET A 185 4.58 21.80 17.04
C MET A 185 3.23 21.49 17.70
N GLU A 186 2.43 22.51 18.02
CA GLU A 186 1.10 22.34 18.60
C GLU A 186 0.15 21.59 17.64
N GLU A 187 0.13 21.98 16.37
CA GLU A 187 -0.66 21.27 15.35
C GLU A 187 -0.19 19.82 15.17
N THR A 188 1.12 19.59 15.21
CA THR A 188 1.71 18.24 15.14
C THR A 188 1.22 17.35 16.30
N ASP A 189 1.12 17.87 17.51
CA ASP A 189 0.64 17.11 18.67
C ASP A 189 -0.87 16.82 18.59
N ARG A 190 -1.65 17.77 18.07
CA ARG A 190 -3.07 17.56 17.75
C ARG A 190 -3.26 16.48 16.69
N MET A 191 -2.46 16.50 15.63
CA MET A 191 -2.46 15.48 14.57
C MET A 191 -2.09 14.09 15.11
N LYS A 192 -1.05 13.99 15.94
CA LYS A 192 -0.66 12.74 16.60
C LYS A 192 -1.77 12.19 17.48
N THR A 193 -2.49 13.06 18.20
CA THR A 193 -3.62 12.67 19.05
C THR A 193 -4.72 11.98 18.23
N LEU A 194 -5.11 12.55 17.10
CA LEU A 194 -6.12 11.95 16.23
C LEU A 194 -5.63 10.65 15.59
N LEU A 195 -4.37 10.61 15.13
CA LEU A 195 -3.77 9.38 14.59
C LEU A 195 -3.74 8.26 15.63
N ASN A 196 -3.34 8.55 16.87
CA ASN A 196 -3.30 7.57 17.95
C ASN A 196 -4.68 6.99 18.23
N ARG A 197 -5.70 7.85 18.37
CA ARG A 197 -7.08 7.40 18.58
C ARG A 197 -7.62 6.59 17.41
N THR A 198 -7.31 7.01 16.20
CA THR A 198 -7.75 6.37 14.96
C THR A 198 -7.10 5.00 14.76
N LEU A 199 -5.81 4.85 15.06
CA LEU A 199 -5.08 3.60 14.86
C LEU A 199 -5.11 2.64 16.05
N ALA A 200 -5.60 3.08 17.22
CA ALA A 200 -5.75 2.24 18.41
C ALA A 200 -6.59 0.99 18.16
N ALA A 201 -7.62 1.07 17.30
CA ALA A 201 -8.44 -0.08 16.91
C ALA A 201 -7.64 -1.20 16.19
N TYR A 202 -6.46 -0.89 15.67
CA TYR A 202 -5.55 -1.84 15.02
C TYR A 202 -4.39 -2.29 15.93
N GLY A 203 -4.43 -1.94 17.23
CA GLY A 203 -3.40 -2.26 18.20
C GLY A 203 -2.16 -1.37 18.14
N ILE A 204 -2.24 -0.21 17.48
CA ILE A 204 -1.14 0.77 17.42
C ILE A 204 -1.27 1.74 18.59
N THR A 205 -0.23 1.83 19.41
CA THR A 205 -0.19 2.61 20.66
C THR A 205 0.86 3.71 20.61
N ASP A 206 1.88 3.57 19.76
CA ASP A 206 2.95 4.54 19.60
C ASP A 206 3.03 5.03 18.15
N ILE A 207 2.97 6.35 17.96
CA ILE A 207 2.99 6.97 16.62
C ILE A 207 4.03 8.09 16.57
N LYS A 208 4.95 7.93 15.63
CA LYS A 208 5.87 8.97 15.19
C LYS A 208 5.35 9.61 13.90
N LEU A 209 5.24 10.95 13.91
CA LEU A 209 4.90 11.73 12.72
C LEU A 209 6.18 12.34 12.14
N GLU A 210 6.41 12.17 10.85
CA GLU A 210 7.51 12.74 10.09
C GLU A 210 6.97 13.58 8.93
N TRP A 211 7.65 14.67 8.59
CA TRP A 211 7.25 15.57 7.51
C TRP A 211 8.30 15.60 6.40
N THR A 212 7.83 15.59 5.16
CA THR A 212 8.64 15.85 3.96
C THR A 212 8.14 17.14 3.33
N ILE A 213 8.99 18.17 3.33
CA ILE A 213 8.67 19.47 2.73
C ILE A 213 8.87 19.36 1.22
N SER A 214 7.81 19.61 0.45
CA SER A 214 7.94 19.79 -1.00
C SER A 214 8.44 21.22 -1.24
N ARG A 215 9.68 21.37 -1.71
CA ARG A 215 10.20 22.64 -2.22
C ARG A 215 9.64 22.94 -3.61
#